data_AF-Q41517-F1
#
_entry.id   AF-Q41517-F1
#
_cell.length_a   1.000
_cell.length_b   1.000
_cell.length_c   1.000
_cell.angle_alpha   90.00
_cell.angle_beta   90.00
_cell.angle_gamma   90.00
#
_symmetry.space_group_name_H-M   'P 1'
#
loop_
_entity.id
_entity.type
_entity.pdbx_description
1 polymer ?
#
loop_
_entity_poly.entity_id
_entity_poly.type
_entity_poly.pdbx_seq_one_letter_code
_entity_poly.pdbx_strand_id
1 'polypeptide(L)'
;EPVLKYLKDIKWSRIDDPKGFKLEFFIDTNPFFKNSVLTKSYHMVDEDDPILEKAIGTEIEWYPGKNVTQKILKKKPKKGSKNTKPITQKLKSARASSTFSAP
;
A
#
# COMPACT_ATOMS: atom_id res chain seq x y z
N GLU A 1 10.71 -1.17 10.63
CA GLU A 1 10.18 -1.53 9.31
C GLU A 1 11.21 -1.23 8.22
N PRO A 2 11.49 -2.12 7.26
CA PRO A 2 12.62 -1.96 6.34
C PRO A 2 12.38 -0.98 5.19
N VAL A 3 11.13 -0.72 4.81
CA VAL A 3 10.76 0.25 3.75
C VAL A 3 10.87 1.69 4.26
N LEU A 4 10.39 1.96 5.47
CA LEU A 4 10.39 3.32 6.04
C LEU A 4 11.80 3.90 6.27
N LYS A 5 12.85 3.08 6.25
CA LYS A 5 14.24 3.55 6.29
C LYS A 5 14.63 4.41 5.10
N TYR A 6 13.92 4.30 3.99
CA TYR A 6 14.16 5.06 2.77
C TYR A 6 13.23 6.28 2.66
N LEU A 7 12.37 6.50 3.66
CA LEU A 7 11.51 7.68 3.70
C LEU A 7 12.36 8.91 4.05
N LYS A 8 12.41 9.85 3.12
CA LYS A 8 13.19 11.08 3.22
C LYS A 8 12.38 12.22 3.83
N ASP A 9 11.13 12.35 3.40
CA ASP A 9 10.27 13.47 3.80
C ASP A 9 8.79 13.09 3.73
N ILE A 10 7.97 13.77 4.51
CA ILE A 10 6.52 13.73 4.39
C ILE A 10 6.01 15.16 4.31
N LYS A 11 5.33 15.47 3.22
CA LYS A 11 4.63 16.75 3.06
C LYS A 11 3.14 16.52 3.09
N TRP A 12 2.42 17.57 3.48
CA TRP A 12 0.98 17.60 3.35
C TRP A 12 0.54 18.92 2.72
N SER A 13 -0.57 18.88 1.99
CA SER A 13 -1.21 20.05 1.40
C SER A 13 -2.72 19.94 1.52
N ARG A 14 -3.40 21.09 1.59
CA ARG A 14 -4.86 21.14 1.45
C ARG A 14 -5.22 21.02 -0.03
N ILE A 15 -6.35 20.38 -0.28
CA ILE A 15 -7.00 20.33 -1.59
C ILE A 15 -8.29 21.12 -1.43
N ASP A 16 -8.53 22.11 -2.29
CA ASP A 16 -9.71 22.97 -2.18
C ASP A 16 -10.91 22.37 -2.94
N ASP A 17 -10.67 21.66 -4.05
CA ASP A 17 -11.72 21.05 -4.86
C ASP A 17 -11.27 19.69 -5.47
N PRO A 18 -11.86 18.55 -5.07
CA PRO A 18 -12.77 18.39 -3.94
C PRO A 18 -12.04 18.67 -2.62
N LYS A 19 -12.74 19.26 -1.65
CA LYS A 19 -12.17 19.65 -0.36
C LYS A 19 -11.48 18.46 0.30
N GLY A 20 -10.28 18.66 0.83
CA GLY A 20 -9.50 17.56 1.38
C GLY A 20 -8.08 17.90 1.77
N PHE A 21 -7.29 16.85 1.97
CA PHE A 21 -5.84 16.98 2.14
C PHE A 21 -5.10 15.83 1.48
N LYS A 22 -3.88 16.12 1.04
CA LYS A 22 -2.96 15.16 0.42
C LYS A 22 -1.75 14.98 1.31
N LEU A 23 -1.31 13.74 1.49
CA LEU A 23 -0.02 13.39 2.04
C LEU A 23 0.90 12.91 0.91
N GLU A 24 2.14 13.38 0.90
CA GLU A 24 3.17 13.03 -0.07
C GLU A 24 4.40 12.51 0.68
N PHE A 25 4.72 11.24 0.46
CA PHE A 25 5.83 10.55 1.08
C PHE A 25 6.96 10.48 0.07
N PHE A 26 8.04 11.22 0.30
CA PHE A 26 9.22 11.23 -0.56
C PHE A 26 10.16 10.12 -0.11
N ILE A 27 10.49 9.22 -1.04
CA ILE A 27 11.21 8.00 -0.75
C ILE A 27 12.44 7.96 -1.67
N ASP A 28 13.61 7.75 -1.06
CA ASP A 28 14.83 7.55 -1.83
C ASP A 28 14.78 6.23 -2.61
N THR A 29 15.74 6.07 -3.54
CA THR A 29 15.90 4.81 -4.27
C THR A 29 16.05 3.67 -3.27
N ASN A 30 15.20 2.65 -3.40
CA ASN A 30 15.08 1.56 -2.44
C ASN A 30 14.90 0.21 -3.16
N PRO A 31 15.16 -0.92 -2.47
CA PRO A 31 15.10 -2.24 -3.09
C PRO A 31 13.68 -2.84 -3.16
N PHE A 32 12.62 -2.10 -2.84
CA PHE A 32 11.25 -2.63 -2.72
C PHE A 32 10.33 -2.25 -3.87
N PHE A 33 10.36 -1.00 -4.32
CA PHE A 33 9.51 -0.49 -5.40
C PHE A 33 10.18 0.67 -6.15
N LYS A 34 9.62 1.04 -7.29
CA LYS A 34 10.14 2.09 -8.17
C LYS A 34 9.74 3.51 -7.78
N ASN A 35 8.58 3.68 -7.14
CA ASN A 35 8.04 5.01 -6.81
C ASN A 35 9.01 5.81 -5.93
N SER A 36 9.31 7.05 -6.34
CA SER A 36 10.04 8.02 -5.52
C SER A 36 9.11 8.87 -4.65
N VAL A 37 7.82 8.93 -4.99
CA VAL A 37 6.78 9.62 -4.21
C VAL A 37 5.55 8.73 -4.12
N LEU A 38 5.07 8.48 -2.91
CA LEU A 38 3.77 7.86 -2.67
C LEU A 38 2.81 8.94 -2.18
N THR A 39 1.62 9.00 -2.77
CA THR A 39 0.61 9.99 -2.40
C THR A 39 -0.64 9.35 -1.83
N LYS A 40 -1.24 10.01 -0.84
CA LYS A 40 -2.53 9.65 -0.27
C LYS A 40 -3.40 10.89 -0.13
N SER A 41 -4.45 10.98 -0.92
CA SER A 41 -5.45 12.05 -0.91
C SER A 41 -6.69 11.60 -0.15
N TYR A 42 -7.21 12.48 0.70
CA TYR A 42 -8.44 12.30 1.47
C TYR A 42 -9.40 13.42 1.09
N HIS A 43 -10.55 13.07 0.52
CA HIS A 43 -11.64 14.01 0.21
C HIS A 43 -12.61 14.04 1.40
N MET A 44 -13.01 15.24 1.81
CA MET A 44 -13.85 15.51 2.97
C MET A 44 -15.09 16.30 2.52
N VAL A 45 -16.27 15.97 3.04
CA VAL A 45 -17.56 16.54 2.58
C VAL A 45 -18.08 17.68 3.46
N ASP A 46 -17.44 17.98 4.60
CA ASP A 46 -17.87 19.01 5.55
C ASP A 46 -16.65 19.72 6.18
N GLU A 47 -16.77 21.02 6.51
CA GLU A 47 -15.73 21.81 7.18
C GLU A 47 -15.84 21.78 8.71
N ASP A 48 -17.08 21.78 9.22
CA ASP A 48 -17.40 21.91 10.64
C ASP A 48 -17.42 20.53 11.32
N ASP A 49 -17.87 19.49 10.61
CA ASP A 49 -17.78 18.08 11.03
C ASP A 49 -17.16 17.22 9.93
N PRO A 50 -15.83 17.24 9.74
CA PRO A 50 -15.19 16.69 8.55
C PRO A 50 -15.36 15.17 8.41
N ILE A 51 -16.29 14.76 7.55
CA ILE A 51 -16.53 13.36 7.19
C ILE A 51 -15.65 12.97 6.00
N LEU A 52 -14.87 11.88 6.16
CA LEU A 52 -14.10 11.28 5.08
C LEU A 52 -15.02 10.62 4.06
N GLU A 53 -15.04 11.16 2.85
CA GLU A 53 -15.82 10.61 1.72
C GLU A 53 -15.00 9.61 0.92
N LYS A 54 -13.76 9.99 0.57
CA LYS A 54 -12.93 9.20 -0.34
C LYS A 54 -11.47 9.24 0.06
N ALA A 55 -10.83 8.08 0.02
CA ALA A 55 -9.39 7.95 0.18
C ALA A 55 -8.78 7.38 -1.11
N ILE A 56 -7.92 8.15 -1.76
CA ILE A 56 -7.23 7.77 -3.00
C ILE A 56 -5.74 7.72 -2.68
N GLY A 57 -5.02 6.77 -3.24
CA GLY A 57 -3.58 6.93 -3.26
C GLY A 57 -2.90 6.25 -4.43
N THR A 58 -1.59 6.31 -4.37
CA THR A 58 -0.70 5.80 -5.42
C THR A 58 -0.61 4.29 -5.40
N GLU A 59 -0.78 3.66 -6.57
CA GLU A 59 -0.43 2.26 -6.74
C GLU A 59 1.09 2.07 -6.61
N ILE A 60 1.50 1.12 -5.77
CA ILE A 60 2.92 0.86 -5.52
C ILE A 60 3.45 -0.14 -6.55
N GLU A 61 4.47 0.28 -7.30
CA GLU A 61 5.17 -0.53 -8.29
C GLU A 61 6.24 -1.42 -7.64
N TRP A 62 5.78 -2.47 -6.96
CA TRP A 62 6.65 -3.42 -6.29
C TRP A 62 7.60 -4.14 -7.27
N TYR A 63 8.86 -4.27 -6.88
CA TYR A 63 9.76 -5.21 -7.54
C TYR A 63 9.33 -6.66 -7.28
N PRO A 64 9.69 -7.61 -8.17
CA PRO A 64 9.33 -9.02 -8.02
C PRO A 64 9.72 -9.60 -6.66
N GLY A 65 8.74 -10.14 -5.92
CA GLY A 65 8.95 -10.76 -4.61
C GLY A 65 9.23 -9.78 -3.47
N LYS A 66 9.11 -8.46 -3.69
CA LYS A 66 9.37 -7.42 -2.69
C LYS A 66 8.12 -6.76 -2.13
N ASN A 67 6.93 -7.23 -2.52
CA ASN A 67 5.68 -6.75 -1.96
C ASN A 67 5.55 -7.16 -0.48
N VAL A 68 5.76 -6.19 0.42
CA VAL A 68 5.69 -6.41 1.87
C VAL A 68 4.27 -6.38 2.45
N THR A 69 3.27 -5.97 1.66
CA THR A 69 1.85 -5.96 2.10
C THR A 69 1.15 -7.30 1.87
N GLN A 70 1.73 -8.18 1.04
CA GLN A 70 1.23 -9.52 0.81
C GLN A 70 1.72 -10.49 1.88
N LYS A 71 0.79 -11.06 2.66
CA LYS A 71 1.09 -12.17 3.56
C LYS A 71 1.05 -13.47 2.74
N ILE A 72 2.22 -14.03 2.45
CA ILE A 72 2.31 -15.33 1.74
C ILE A 72 1.89 -16.44 2.71
N LEU A 73 0.67 -16.94 2.58
CA LEU A 73 0.24 -18.15 3.27
C LEU A 73 0.80 -19.36 2.50
N LYS A 74 1.95 -19.88 2.96
CA LYS A 74 2.43 -21.19 2.52
C LYS A 74 1.51 -22.26 3.11
N LYS A 75 0.57 -22.80 2.34
CA LYS A 75 -0.13 -24.03 2.71
C LYS A 75 0.89 -25.17 2.75
N LYS A 76 1.03 -25.84 3.90
CA LYS A 76 1.78 -27.11 3.98
C LYS A 76 1.08 -28.13 3.07
N PRO A 77 1.82 -28.87 2.22
CA PRO A 77 1.22 -29.97 1.45
C PRO A 77 0.59 -30.98 2.41
N LYS A 78 -0.63 -31.45 2.11
CA LYS A 78 -1.24 -32.58 2.84
C LYS A 78 -0.34 -33.79 2.65
N LYS A 79 0.10 -34.39 3.76
CA LYS A 79 0.93 -35.59 3.79
C LYS A 79 0.10 -36.73 3.17
N GLY A 80 0.40 -37.12 1.93
CA GLY A 80 -0.25 -38.27 1.29
C GLY A 80 -0.34 -38.32 -0.24
N SER A 81 -0.07 -37.23 -0.99
CA SER A 81 -0.17 -37.29 -2.46
C SER A 81 1.22 -37.25 -3.11
N LYS A 82 1.61 -38.36 -3.75
CA LYS A 82 2.76 -38.43 -4.65
C LYS A 82 2.57 -37.38 -5.76
N ASN A 83 3.56 -36.49 -5.94
CA ASN A 83 3.68 -35.51 -7.02
C ASN A 83 2.69 -34.33 -7.08
N THR A 84 2.71 -33.43 -6.09
CA THR A 84 2.19 -32.07 -6.30
C THR A 84 3.18 -30.99 -5.87
N LYS A 85 3.59 -30.16 -6.85
CA LYS A 85 4.44 -28.98 -6.68
C LYS A 85 3.79 -28.02 -5.65
N PRO A 86 4.57 -27.31 -4.83
CA PRO A 86 4.02 -26.37 -3.84
C PRO A 86 3.21 -25.26 -4.53
N ILE A 87 1.89 -25.26 -4.30
CA ILE A 87 1.00 -24.19 -4.78
C ILE A 87 1.20 -22.97 -3.88
N THR A 88 1.87 -21.94 -4.40
CA THR A 88 1.98 -20.65 -3.73
C THR A 88 0.70 -19.86 -3.98
N GLN A 89 -0.28 -19.92 -3.06
CA GLN A 89 -1.42 -19.01 -3.10
C GLN A 89 -1.01 -17.66 -2.49
N LYS A 90 -0.89 -16.63 -3.33
CA LYS A 90 -0.76 -15.24 -2.86
C LYS A 90 -2.14 -14.76 -2.44
N LEU A 91 -2.44 -14.73 -1.14
CA LEU A 91 -3.59 -13.97 -0.65
C LEU A 91 -3.19 -12.49 -0.63
N LYS A 92 -3.95 -11.64 -1.34
CA LYS A 92 -3.98 -10.22 -1.00
C LYS A 92 -4.46 -10.15 0.45
N SER A 93 -3.62 -9.65 1.36
CA SER A 93 -4.02 -9.56 2.76
C SER A 93 -5.12 -8.51 2.86
N ALA A 94 -6.34 -8.91 3.21
CA ALA A 94 -7.49 -8.01 3.39
C ALA A 94 -7.26 -6.95 4.50
N ARG A 95 -6.16 -7.05 5.27
CA ARG A 95 -5.76 -6.07 6.28
C ARG A 95 -4.78 -5.00 5.75
N ALA A 96 -4.24 -5.21 4.56
CA ALA A 96 -3.33 -4.29 3.89
C ALA A 96 -3.65 -4.27 2.39
N SER A 97 -4.85 -3.81 2.03
CA SER A 97 -4.94 -2.89 0.89
C SER A 97 -3.82 -1.90 1.13
N SER A 98 -2.80 -1.84 0.26
CA SER A 98 -1.60 -1.05 0.54
C SER A 98 -2.07 0.30 1.07
N THR A 99 -1.46 0.84 2.11
CA THR A 99 -1.92 2.10 2.74
C THR A 99 -2.20 3.22 1.72
N PHE A 100 -1.61 3.11 0.53
CA PHE A 100 -1.76 3.96 -0.65
C PHE A 100 -2.72 3.47 -1.75
N SER A 101 -3.25 2.25 -1.75
CA SER A 101 -4.24 1.82 -2.73
C SER A 101 -5.61 1.80 -2.06
N ALA A 102 -6.55 2.55 -2.62
CA ALA A 102 -7.94 2.56 -2.17
C ALA A 102 -8.52 1.13 -2.22
N PRO A 103 -9.44 0.76 -1.30
CA PRO A 103 -10.17 -0.50 -1.40
C PRO A 103 -10.99 -0.61 -2.69
#